data_AF-A0A7U9SIW5-F1
#
_entry.id   AF-A0A7U9SIW5-F1
#
_cell.length_a   1.000
_cell.length_b   1.000
_cell.length_c   1.000
_cell.angle_alpha   90.00
_cell.angle_beta   90.00
_cell.angle_gamma   90.00
#
_symmetry.space_group_name_H-M   'P 1'
#
loop_
_entity.id
_entity.type
_entity.pdbx_description
1 polymer ?
#
loop_
_entity_poly.entity_id
_entity_poly.type
_entity_poly.pdbx_seq_one_letter_code
_entity_poly.pdbx_strand_id
1 'polypeptide(L)'
;MENREELMSEVLKRVQRNYMHMVEIERMTRELGDALSRNDQESAQLLIKMRQEEMDLTSEMKGEIQLLIQASGDEQGKLLCWLKGESTYPPDSFEEKKIVELSCQLTQVLNRTIEIDKRVNSKLAGKDSYYQSAQ
;
A
#
# COMPACT_ATOMS: atom_id res chain seq x y z
N MET A 1 -7.03 -13.10 26.66
CA MET A 1 -8.06 -12.72 25.67
C MET A 1 -8.02 -11.22 25.41
N GLU A 2 -8.02 -10.38 26.44
CA GLU A 2 -7.90 -8.90 26.33
C GLU A 2 -6.68 -8.44 25.48
N ASN A 3 -5.47 -8.97 25.75
CA ASN A 3 -4.27 -8.62 24.96
C ASN A 3 -4.34 -8.98 23.46
N ARG A 4 -5.12 -10.01 23.08
CA ARG A 4 -5.23 -10.42 21.67
C ARG A 4 -6.18 -9.50 20.92
N GLU A 5 -7.30 -9.13 21.53
CA GLU A 5 -8.26 -8.19 20.94
C GLU A 5 -7.64 -6.81 20.76
N GLU A 6 -6.88 -6.33 21.75
CA GLU A 6 -6.13 -5.08 21.66
C GLU A 6 -5.10 -5.12 20.53
N LEU A 7 -4.31 -6.20 20.45
CA LEU A 7 -3.36 -6.42 19.35
C LEU A 7 -4.04 -6.37 17.98
N MET A 8 -5.14 -7.10 17.78
CA MET A 8 -5.84 -7.14 16.50
C MET A 8 -6.44 -5.78 16.13
N SER A 9 -7.00 -5.07 17.11
CA SER A 9 -7.47 -3.69 16.91
C SER A 9 -6.35 -2.77 16.46
N GLU A 10 -5.18 -2.88 17.08
CA GLU A 10 -4.04 -2.00 16.79
C GLU A 10 -3.39 -2.29 15.44
N VAL A 11 -3.34 -3.58 15.04
CA VAL A 11 -2.97 -4.00 13.69
C VAL A 11 -3.98 -3.48 12.67
N LEU A 12 -5.28 -3.67 12.91
CA LEU A 12 -6.32 -3.23 11.99
C LEU A 12 -6.23 -1.73 11.70
N LYS A 13 -6.03 -0.90 12.72
CA LYS A 13 -5.87 0.56 12.54
C LYS A 13 -4.72 0.89 11.59
N ARG A 14 -3.58 0.21 11.71
CA ARG A 14 -2.40 0.43 10.85
C ARG A 14 -2.60 -0.08 9.44
N VAL A 15 -3.20 -1.26 9.27
CA VAL A 15 -3.55 -1.79 7.95
C VAL A 15 -4.52 -0.86 7.23
N GLN A 16 -5.52 -0.35 7.94
CA GLN A 16 -6.48 0.62 7.38
C GLN A 16 -5.79 1.93 6.97
N ARG A 17 -4.88 2.48 7.79
CA ARG A 17 -4.10 3.67 7.43
C ARG A 17 -3.21 3.43 6.22
N ASN A 18 -2.49 2.31 6.22
CA ASN A 18 -1.63 1.91 5.10
C ASN A 18 -2.42 1.78 3.80
N TYR A 19 -3.63 1.21 3.87
CA TYR A 19 -4.56 1.17 2.73
C TYR A 19 -4.95 2.56 2.23
N MET A 20 -5.31 3.48 3.13
CA MET A 20 -5.66 4.86 2.75
C MET A 20 -4.50 5.59 2.05
N HIS A 21 -3.28 5.50 2.59
CA HIS A 21 -2.09 6.09 1.95
C HIS A 21 -1.84 5.49 0.57
N MET A 22 -2.00 4.18 0.40
CA MET A 22 -1.84 3.54 -0.91
C MET A 22 -2.90 3.99 -1.92
N VAL A 23 -4.14 4.24 -1.49
CA VAL A 23 -5.20 4.81 -2.34
C VAL A 23 -4.83 6.23 -2.79
N GLU A 24 -4.28 7.05 -1.89
CA GLU A 24 -3.80 8.39 -2.24
C GLU A 24 -2.61 8.34 -3.22
N ILE A 25 -1.67 7.42 -3.03
CA ILE A 25 -0.57 7.19 -3.99
C ILE A 25 -1.13 6.79 -5.36
N GLU A 26 -2.14 5.89 -5.42
CA GLU A 26 -2.79 5.52 -6.69
C GLU A 26 -3.40 6.76 -7.38
N ARG A 27 -4.14 7.57 -6.61
CA ARG A 27 -4.78 8.81 -7.10
C ARG A 27 -3.75 9.79 -7.65
N MET A 28 -2.71 10.10 -6.87
CA MET A 28 -1.65 11.03 -7.28
C MET A 28 -0.86 10.51 -8.48
N THR A 29 -0.65 9.20 -8.58
CA THR A 29 0.04 8.59 -9.74
C THR A 29 -0.80 8.76 -11.02
N ARG A 30 -2.12 8.66 -10.93
CA ARG A 30 -3.04 8.93 -12.05
C ARG A 30 -3.02 10.40 -12.45
N GLU A 31 -3.17 11.30 -11.47
CA GLU A 31 -3.14 12.75 -11.70
C GLU A 31 -1.82 13.22 -12.28
N LEU A 32 -0.70 12.60 -11.86
CA LEU A 32 0.62 12.88 -12.42
C LEU A 32 0.68 12.50 -13.91
N GLY A 33 0.15 11.34 -14.28
CA GLY A 33 0.04 10.92 -15.68
C GLY A 33 -0.79 11.89 -16.54
N ASP A 34 -1.86 12.44 -15.96
CA ASP A 34 -2.72 13.42 -16.62
C ASP A 34 -2.04 14.79 -16.77
N ALA A 35 -1.37 15.28 -15.72
CA ALA A 35 -0.60 16.52 -15.75
C ALA A 35 0.51 16.47 -16.80
N LEU A 36 1.28 15.38 -16.84
CA LEU A 36 2.34 15.16 -17.82
C LEU A 36 1.78 15.07 -19.25
N SER A 37 0.60 14.45 -19.43
CA SER A 37 -0.05 14.39 -20.75
C SER A 37 -0.55 15.75 -21.24
N ARG A 38 -0.83 16.70 -20.34
CA ARG A 38 -1.18 18.10 -20.67
C ARG A 38 0.03 19.04 -20.72
N ASN A 39 1.24 18.52 -20.52
CA ASN A 39 2.47 19.29 -20.39
C ASN A 39 2.42 20.34 -19.25
N ASP A 40 1.67 20.05 -18.20
CA ASP A 40 1.55 20.89 -17.00
C ASP A 40 2.66 20.52 -16.01
N GLN A 41 3.81 21.18 -16.18
CA GLN A 41 5.03 20.88 -15.42
C GLN A 41 4.94 21.35 -13.97
N GLU A 42 4.21 22.42 -13.67
CA GLU A 42 4.05 22.94 -12.31
C GLU A 42 3.23 21.95 -11.46
N SER A 43 2.08 21.51 -11.97
CA SER A 43 1.27 20.49 -11.30
C SER A 43 2.01 19.16 -11.16
N ALA A 44 2.76 18.75 -12.20
CA ALA A 44 3.54 17.51 -12.14
C ALA A 44 4.59 17.54 -11.02
N GLN A 45 5.31 18.66 -10.84
CA GLN A 45 6.29 18.80 -9.76
C GLN A 45 5.64 18.78 -8.37
N LEU A 46 4.48 19.40 -8.21
CA LEU A 46 3.74 19.37 -6.95
C LEU A 46 3.29 17.94 -6.61
N LEU A 47 2.69 17.24 -7.57
CA LEU A 47 2.22 15.86 -7.41
C LEU A 47 3.34 14.88 -7.07
N ILE A 48 4.55 15.07 -7.61
CA ILE A 48 5.72 14.26 -7.25
C ILE A 48 6.06 14.42 -5.76
N LYS A 49 6.06 15.66 -5.24
CA LYS A 49 6.37 15.92 -3.83
C LYS A 49 5.32 15.32 -2.90
N MET A 50 4.04 15.58 -3.17
CA MET A 50 2.94 15.03 -2.37
C MET A 50 2.94 13.50 -2.38
N ARG A 51 3.21 12.88 -3.55
CA ARG A 51 3.31 11.42 -3.65
C ARG A 51 4.50 10.89 -2.84
N GLN A 52 5.62 11.60 -2.81
CA GLN A 52 6.77 11.20 -1.99
C GLN A 52 6.42 11.24 -0.50
N GLU A 53 5.74 12.30 -0.04
CA GLU A 53 5.27 12.41 1.36
C GLU A 53 4.37 11.21 1.75
N GLU A 54 3.41 10.83 0.89
CA GLU A 54 2.57 9.66 1.13
C GLU A 54 3.36 8.33 1.12
N MET A 55 4.40 8.22 0.30
CA MET A 55 5.29 7.04 0.27
C MET A 55 6.14 6.92 1.53
N ASP A 56 6.57 8.04 2.09
CA ASP A 56 7.33 8.07 3.35
C ASP A 56 6.42 7.63 4.50
N LEU A 57 5.19 8.16 4.59
CA LEU A 57 4.18 7.74 5.56
C LEU A 57 3.84 6.25 5.45
N THR A 58 3.71 5.73 4.23
CA THR A 58 3.51 4.30 3.96
C THR A 58 4.68 3.45 4.47
N SER A 59 5.91 3.95 4.35
CA SER A 59 7.12 3.25 4.79
C SER A 59 7.21 3.19 6.31
N GLU A 60 6.90 4.29 7.00
CA GLU A 60 6.79 4.34 8.46
C GLU A 60 5.72 3.37 8.97
N MET A 61 4.53 3.41 8.36
CA MET A 61 3.40 2.54 8.72
C MET A 61 3.74 1.04 8.58
N LYS A 62 4.48 0.66 7.52
CA LYS A 62 4.97 -0.72 7.35
C LYS A 62 5.93 -1.11 8.48
N GLY A 63 6.78 -0.20 8.92
CA GLY A 63 7.65 -0.39 10.09
C GLY A 63 6.86 -0.66 11.36
N GLU A 64 5.82 0.14 11.63
CA GLU A 64 4.95 -0.07 12.79
C GLU A 64 4.22 -1.42 12.75
N ILE A 65 3.68 -1.80 11.59
CA ILE A 65 3.04 -3.10 11.41
C ILE A 65 4.05 -4.22 11.69
N GLN A 66 5.28 -4.09 11.20
CA GLN A 66 6.33 -5.08 11.44
C GLN A 66 6.67 -5.23 12.92
N LEU A 67 6.71 -4.13 13.68
CA LEU A 67 6.92 -4.17 15.14
C LEU A 67 5.78 -4.89 15.86
N LEU A 68 4.53 -4.65 15.45
CA LEU A 68 3.38 -5.36 16.01
C LEU A 68 3.41 -6.86 15.71
N ILE A 69 3.80 -7.25 14.49
CA ILE A 69 4.00 -8.66 14.12
C ILE A 69 5.05 -9.29 15.02
N GLN A 70 6.19 -8.63 15.25
CA GLN A 70 7.26 -9.15 16.11
C GLN A 70 6.83 -9.28 17.57
N ALA A 71 5.98 -8.38 18.06
CA ALA A 71 5.45 -8.41 19.43
C ALA A 71 4.28 -9.38 19.62
N SER A 72 3.74 -9.96 18.55
CA SER A 72 2.49 -10.75 18.57
C SER A 72 2.61 -12.18 19.13
N GLY A 73 3.83 -12.66 19.38
CA GLY A 73 4.07 -14.01 19.93
C GLY A 73 3.43 -15.09 19.06
N ASP A 74 2.55 -15.89 19.66
CA ASP A 74 1.89 -17.03 18.99
C ASP A 74 0.99 -16.64 17.81
N GLU A 75 0.57 -15.38 17.72
CA GLU A 75 -0.28 -14.88 16.62
C GLU A 75 0.55 -14.48 15.37
N GLN A 76 1.88 -14.48 15.44
CA GLN A 76 2.77 -14.00 14.37
C GLN A 76 2.49 -14.69 13.02
N GLY A 77 2.35 -16.02 13.03
CA GLY A 77 2.08 -16.78 11.81
C GLY A 77 0.73 -16.41 11.16
N LYS A 78 -0.30 -16.18 11.98
CA LYS A 78 -1.63 -15.79 11.52
C LYS A 78 -1.61 -14.37 10.94
N LEU A 79 -0.98 -13.43 11.63
CA LEU A 79 -0.85 -12.04 11.16
C LEU A 79 -0.11 -11.97 9.82
N LEU A 80 1.00 -12.70 9.66
CA LEU A 80 1.72 -12.77 8.39
C LEU A 80 0.87 -13.34 7.25
N CYS A 81 0.04 -14.34 7.54
CA CYS A 81 -0.92 -14.90 6.58
C CYS A 81 -1.97 -13.85 6.17
N TRP A 82 -2.65 -13.25 7.15
CA TRP A 82 -3.73 -12.30 6.90
C TRP A 82 -3.26 -11.02 6.22
N LEU A 83 -2.06 -10.51 6.57
CA LEU A 83 -1.46 -9.33 5.95
C LEU A 83 -1.03 -9.56 4.49
N LYS A 84 -0.89 -10.82 4.06
CA LYS A 84 -0.75 -11.19 2.64
C LYS A 84 -2.09 -11.36 1.93
N GLY A 85 -3.20 -11.21 2.64
CA GLY A 85 -4.54 -11.50 2.12
C GLY A 85 -4.85 -13.00 2.05
N GLU A 86 -4.05 -13.85 2.69
CA GLU A 86 -4.25 -15.30 2.69
C GLU A 86 -5.13 -15.71 3.87
N SER A 87 -5.94 -16.75 3.69
CA SER A 87 -6.88 -17.28 4.69
C SER A 87 -6.57 -18.71 5.13
N THR A 88 -5.30 -19.14 5.03
CA THR A 88 -4.82 -20.44 5.53
C THR A 88 -5.20 -20.64 7.00
N TYR A 89 -5.15 -19.55 7.79
CA TYR A 89 -5.80 -19.48 9.10
C TYR A 89 -7.16 -18.79 8.93
N PRO A 90 -8.29 -19.48 9.22
CA PRO A 90 -9.60 -18.86 9.12
C PRO A 90 -9.72 -17.67 10.09
N PRO A 91 -10.12 -16.48 9.63
CA PRO A 91 -10.34 -15.35 10.52
C PRO A 91 -11.69 -15.51 11.23
N ASP A 92 -11.69 -15.36 12.55
CA ASP A 92 -12.87 -15.56 13.39
C ASP A 92 -13.48 -14.22 13.81
N SER A 93 -12.65 -13.28 14.25
CA SER A 93 -13.10 -11.97 14.74
C SER A 93 -13.42 -10.98 13.61
N PHE A 94 -14.08 -9.87 13.96
CA PHE A 94 -14.33 -8.78 13.03
C PHE A 94 -13.01 -8.17 12.52
N GLU A 95 -12.07 -7.93 13.43
CA GLU A 95 -10.76 -7.35 13.13
C GLU A 95 -9.97 -8.23 12.18
N GLU A 96 -9.91 -9.53 12.44
CA GLU A 96 -9.18 -10.49 11.61
C GLU A 96 -9.73 -10.52 10.18
N LYS A 97 -11.06 -10.56 10.05
CA LYS A 97 -11.74 -10.52 8.74
C LYS A 97 -11.41 -9.22 8.00
N LYS A 98 -11.42 -8.09 8.70
CA LYS A 98 -11.10 -6.78 8.09
C LYS A 98 -9.63 -6.63 7.73
N ILE A 99 -8.71 -7.20 8.52
CA ILE A 99 -7.28 -7.23 8.17
C ILE A 99 -7.08 -7.97 6.85
N VAL A 100 -7.68 -9.16 6.67
CA VAL A 100 -7.58 -9.92 5.40
C VAL A 100 -8.19 -9.13 4.24
N GLU A 101 -9.39 -8.59 4.41
CA GLU A 101 -10.09 -7.81 3.38
C GLU A 101 -9.26 -6.61 2.92
N LEU A 102 -8.78 -5.79 3.85
CA LEU A 102 -7.98 -4.60 3.55
C LEU A 102 -6.63 -4.97 2.94
N SER A 103 -6.01 -6.08 3.35
CA SER A 103 -4.74 -6.54 2.78
C SER A 103 -4.89 -6.98 1.32
N CYS A 104 -5.99 -7.65 0.99
CA CYS A 104 -6.36 -7.96 -0.40
C CYS A 104 -6.59 -6.68 -1.22
N GLN A 105 -7.36 -5.74 -0.68
CA GLN A 105 -7.63 -4.46 -1.35
C GLN A 105 -6.35 -3.64 -1.56
N LEU A 106 -5.48 -3.57 -0.54
CA LEU A 106 -4.17 -2.92 -0.62
C LEU A 106 -3.33 -3.50 -1.76
N THR A 107 -3.27 -4.83 -1.87
CA THR A 107 -2.54 -5.50 -2.96
C THR A 107 -3.12 -5.13 -4.33
N GLN A 108 -4.45 -5.05 -4.46
CA GLN A 108 -5.09 -4.63 -5.71
C GLN A 108 -4.78 -3.17 -6.07
N VAL A 109 -4.84 -2.26 -5.09
CA VAL A 109 -4.47 -0.83 -5.27
C VAL A 109 -3.01 -0.71 -5.70
N LEU A 110 -2.11 -1.46 -5.05
CA LEU A 110 -0.69 -1.49 -5.40
C LEU A 110 -0.49 -1.94 -6.85
N ASN A 111 -1.12 -3.05 -7.26
CA ASN A 111 -1.00 -3.56 -8.62
C ASN A 111 -1.51 -2.54 -9.66
N ARG A 112 -2.67 -1.92 -9.43
CA ARG A 112 -3.17 -0.84 -10.30
C ARG A 112 -2.23 0.34 -10.36
N THR A 113 -1.67 0.75 -9.23
CA THR A 113 -0.70 1.84 -9.16
C THR A 113 0.53 1.54 -10.01
N ILE A 114 1.09 0.32 -9.90
CA ILE A 114 2.22 -0.13 -10.71
C ILE A 114 1.87 -0.13 -12.21
N GLU A 115 0.67 -0.57 -12.59
CA GLU A 115 0.23 -0.55 -13.98
C GLU A 115 0.11 0.87 -14.56
N ILE A 116 -0.42 1.82 -13.78
CA ILE A 116 -0.49 3.23 -14.17
C ILE A 116 0.92 3.80 -14.32
N ASP A 117 1.78 3.59 -13.32
CA ASP A 117 3.16 4.07 -13.32
C ASP A 117 3.95 3.53 -14.53
N LYS A 118 3.83 2.24 -14.83
CA LYS A 118 4.39 1.59 -16.04
C LYS A 118 3.97 2.29 -17.32
N ARG A 119 2.67 2.59 -17.45
CA ARG A 119 2.13 3.24 -18.65
C ARG A 119 2.63 4.67 -18.79
N VAL A 120 2.64 5.43 -17.70
CA VAL A 120 3.13 6.81 -17.68
C VAL A 120 4.62 6.86 -18.01
N ASN A 121 5.42 6.02 -17.36
CA ASN A 121 6.87 5.96 -17.56
C ASN A 121 7.22 5.58 -19.00
N SER A 122 6.56 4.55 -19.55
CA SER A 122 6.79 4.11 -20.93
C SER A 122 6.37 5.15 -21.98
N LYS A 123 5.28 5.88 -21.73
CA LYS A 123 4.81 6.95 -22.64
C LYS A 123 5.78 8.13 -22.68
N LEU A 124 6.40 8.48 -21.55
CA LEU A 124 7.25 9.67 -21.42
C LEU A 124 8.70 9.41 -21.79
N ALA A 125 9.27 8.29 -21.31
CA ALA A 125 10.69 7.97 -21.49
C ALA A 125 10.93 7.06 -22.71
N GLY A 126 9.89 6.46 -23.28
CA GLY A 126 10.03 5.54 -24.41
C GLY A 126 11.04 4.43 -24.10
N LYS A 127 12.13 4.38 -24.87
CA LYS A 127 13.20 3.37 -24.71
C LYS A 127 14.00 3.52 -23.42
N ASP A 128 13.99 4.71 -22.83
CA ASP A 128 14.67 5.01 -21.56
C ASP A 128 13.73 4.76 -20.35
N SER A 129 12.59 4.10 -20.58
CA SER A 129 11.65 3.71 -19.53
C SER A 129 12.32 2.80 -18.51
N TYR A 130 12.10 3.08 -17.23
CA TYR A 130 12.55 2.26 -16.11
C TYR A 130 12.12 0.79 -16.30
N TYR A 131 10.91 0.57 -16.82
CA TYR A 131 10.35 -0.76 -16.98
C TYR A 131 10.84 -1.51 -18.23
N GLN A 132 11.61 -0.87 -19.11
CA GLN A 132 12.17 -1.51 -20.29
C GLN A 132 13.48 -2.25 -20.00
N SER A 133 14.17 -1.89 -18.91
CA SER A 133 15.39 -2.55 -18.44
C SER A 133 15.15 -3.59 -17.34
N ALA A 134 13.90 -3.74 -16.87
CA ALA A 134 13.51 -4.64 -15.78
C ALA A 134 12.87 -5.97 -16.26
N GLN A 135 13.05 -6.34 -17.53
CA GLN A 135 12.62 -7.62 -18.11
C GLN A 135 13.77 -8.62 -18.23
#